data_AF-A0A9R0JWF0-F1
#
_entry.id   AF-A0A9R0JWF0-F1
#
_cell.length_a   1.000
_cell.length_b   1.000
_cell.length_c   1.000
_cell.angle_alpha   90.00
_cell.angle_beta   90.00
_cell.angle_gamma   90.00
#
_symmetry.space_group_name_H-M   'P 1'
#
loop_
_entity.id
_entity.type
_entity.pdbx_description
1 polymer ?
#
loop_
_entity_poly.entity_id
_entity_poly.type
_entity_poly.pdbx_seq_one_letter_code
_entity_poly.pdbx_strand_id
1 'polypeptide(L)'
;MAASMFLRRSPLKLLSQSRSFHILSSPLSSSTLFHNHHYRLAASNGLHSFSNIPDEEQLSSMTSIYDGLKRLYEQKLKPLELTYQFNDFASPVLSDSDFDAKPMVMLLGQYSTGKTTFIKHLLKTAYPGAHVGPEPTTDRFIVIMSGPDERRIPGNTISVQEDMPYKGLTMFGSAFLSKFECSQMPHPLLEHMTLIDTPGVLSGEKQRIERSYDFTGVTSWFAAKSDLILLLFDPHKLDISDEFKRVISSLQGHDDKIRVVLNKADQVDTQQLMRIYGALMWSLGKVLNTPEVARVYIGSFNDGPLNEAATGPMGQDLFLKEQNDLLADLKDIPKNACNRRVNEFVKRARAAKIHALIISHLKKEMPVLIGKAKAQESLIENLELEFKKVQREHHLAAGDFPDVEHFQEVLQDYNIDKFEKLKPKMIQAVDEMLGYDIPELLRNFRSLDN
;
A
#
# COMPACT_ATOMS: atom_id res chain seq x y z
N MET A 1 30.35 -23.69 52.46
CA MET A 1 29.80 -22.85 53.55
C MET A 1 28.43 -22.36 53.09
N ALA A 2 27.37 -22.69 53.86
CA ALA A 2 25.95 -22.25 53.78
C ALA A 2 25.17 -22.59 52.47
N ALA A 3 24.10 -23.40 52.38
CA ALA A 3 22.88 -23.63 53.21
C ALA A 3 22.04 -22.35 53.35
N SER A 4 20.70 -22.26 53.26
CA SER A 4 19.57 -23.18 53.08
C SER A 4 18.28 -22.30 53.07
N MET A 5 17.16 -22.87 52.63
CA MET A 5 15.77 -22.58 53.08
C MET A 5 15.10 -21.23 52.74
N PHE A 6 13.94 -21.30 52.07
CA PHE A 6 12.67 -20.85 52.66
C PHE A 6 11.46 -21.53 51.98
N LEU A 7 10.77 -22.37 52.76
CA LEU A 7 9.40 -22.84 52.56
C LEU A 7 8.62 -22.37 53.79
N ARG A 8 7.48 -21.69 53.61
CA ARG A 8 6.35 -21.73 54.56
C ARG A 8 5.04 -21.29 53.90
N ARG A 9 3.99 -22.02 54.28
CA ARG A 9 2.63 -22.12 53.75
C ARG A 9 1.65 -21.13 54.43
N SER A 10 0.66 -20.65 53.65
CA SER A 10 -0.81 -20.59 53.91
C SER A 10 -1.40 -19.66 55.01
N PRO A 11 -2.74 -19.38 55.06
CA PRO A 11 -3.81 -19.37 54.02
C PRO A 11 -4.90 -18.24 54.16
N LEU A 12 -5.94 -18.31 53.29
CA LEU A 12 -7.36 -17.86 53.42
C LEU A 12 -7.76 -16.40 53.03
N LYS A 13 -8.58 -16.27 51.97
CA LYS A 13 -10.04 -16.03 52.07
C LYS A 13 -10.74 -16.04 50.70
N LEU A 14 -11.72 -16.92 50.54
CA LEU A 14 -12.78 -16.88 49.52
C LEU A 14 -13.65 -15.63 49.74
N LEU A 15 -14.05 -14.96 48.66
CA LEU A 15 -15.35 -14.30 48.56
C LEU A 15 -15.85 -14.35 47.11
N SER A 16 -16.90 -15.15 46.91
CA SER A 16 -17.77 -15.17 45.75
C SER A 16 -18.71 -13.96 45.77
N GLN A 17 -18.80 -13.19 44.69
CA GLN A 17 -20.03 -12.43 44.39
C GLN A 17 -20.32 -12.47 42.90
N SER A 18 -21.33 -13.28 42.57
CA SER A 18 -22.12 -13.21 41.36
C SER A 18 -22.91 -11.89 41.34
N ARG A 19 -22.86 -11.15 40.24
CA ARG A 19 -23.86 -10.12 39.93
C ARG A 19 -24.44 -10.39 38.55
N SER A 20 -25.63 -10.97 38.57
CA SER A 20 -26.56 -11.02 37.44
C SER A 20 -27.11 -9.61 37.18
N PHE A 21 -26.96 -9.11 35.96
CA PHE A 21 -27.67 -7.91 35.51
C PHE A 21 -29.02 -8.33 34.91
N HIS A 22 -30.09 -7.85 35.53
CA HIS A 22 -31.46 -7.95 35.03
C HIS A 22 -31.66 -6.99 33.86
N ILE A 23 -32.15 -7.53 32.75
CA ILE A 23 -32.71 -6.80 31.62
C ILE A 23 -34.12 -6.35 32.02
N LEU A 24 -34.39 -5.05 31.95
CA LEU A 24 -35.74 -4.49 32.00
C LEU A 24 -36.01 -3.72 30.71
N SER A 25 -36.94 -4.28 29.95
CA SER A 25 -37.62 -3.69 28.79
C SER A 25 -38.76 -2.78 29.24
N SER A 26 -38.94 -1.64 28.57
CA SER A 26 -40.26 -1.05 28.37
C SER A 26 -40.26 -0.12 27.14
N PRO A 27 -41.28 -0.19 26.27
CA PRO A 27 -41.42 0.63 25.07
C PRO A 27 -42.28 1.87 25.35
N LEU A 28 -42.18 2.91 24.51
CA LEU A 28 -43.25 3.87 24.26
C LEU A 28 -42.96 4.71 23.00
N SER A 29 -44.02 5.22 22.43
CA SER A 29 -44.26 5.45 21.01
C SER A 29 -44.32 6.93 20.60
N SER A 30 -44.21 7.13 19.28
CA SER A 30 -44.98 8.06 18.43
C SER A 30 -44.80 9.59 18.54
N SER A 31 -44.28 10.14 17.43
CA SER A 31 -44.74 11.30 16.64
C SER A 31 -44.79 12.71 17.24
N THR A 32 -44.10 13.68 16.63
CA THR A 32 -44.73 14.82 15.92
C THR A 32 -43.71 15.68 15.16
N LEU A 33 -44.06 16.00 13.90
CA LEU A 33 -43.47 17.01 13.03
C LEU A 33 -43.78 18.43 13.54
N PHE A 34 -42.87 19.40 13.38
CA PHE A 34 -43.24 20.77 12.94
C PHE A 34 -42.05 21.51 12.31
N HIS A 35 -42.28 21.97 11.08
CA HIS A 35 -41.51 22.91 10.28
C HIS A 35 -41.63 24.33 10.87
N ASN A 36 -40.58 25.17 10.76
CA ASN A 36 -40.79 26.60 10.49
C ASN A 36 -39.55 27.29 9.90
N HIS A 37 -39.76 27.90 8.75
CA HIS A 37 -38.88 28.83 8.03
C HIS A 37 -39.03 30.25 8.61
N HIS A 38 -37.94 31.02 8.66
CA HIS A 38 -38.03 32.48 8.59
C HIS A 38 -36.80 33.09 7.90
N TYR A 39 -37.06 33.76 6.77
CA TYR A 39 -36.18 34.73 6.11
C TYR A 39 -36.25 36.10 6.82
N ARG A 40 -35.13 36.84 6.89
CA ARG A 40 -35.17 38.31 6.84
C ARG A 40 -33.87 38.95 6.31
N LEU A 41 -34.07 40.10 5.67
CA LEU A 41 -33.23 40.84 4.72
C LEU A 41 -32.06 41.62 5.32
N ALA A 42 -31.14 41.96 4.41
CA ALA A 42 -29.91 42.74 4.52
C ALA A 42 -30.08 44.25 4.80
N ALA A 43 -28.99 44.86 5.32
CA ALA A 43 -28.61 46.27 5.06
C ALA A 43 -27.11 46.56 5.35
N SER A 44 -26.34 46.65 4.26
CA SER A 44 -25.25 47.58 3.90
C SER A 44 -24.22 48.20 4.88
N ASN A 45 -22.95 48.05 4.46
CA ASN A 45 -21.84 49.03 4.34
C ASN A 45 -20.83 49.27 5.49
N GLY A 46 -19.55 48.91 5.22
CA GLY A 46 -18.41 49.80 5.48
C GLY A 46 -17.10 49.18 6.00
N LEU A 47 -16.07 49.21 5.13
CA LEU A 47 -14.61 49.29 5.39
C LEU A 47 -13.75 48.01 5.61
N HIS A 48 -12.70 47.95 4.79
CA HIS A 48 -11.60 46.99 4.70
C HIS A 48 -10.75 46.81 5.98
N SER A 49 -10.29 45.59 6.25
CA SER A 49 -8.91 45.29 6.68
C SER A 49 -8.63 43.78 6.74
N PHE A 50 -7.45 43.39 6.25
CA PHE A 50 -6.80 42.09 6.23
C PHE A 50 -7.05 41.14 7.42
N SER A 51 -7.52 39.93 7.10
CA SER A 51 -7.17 38.68 7.78
C SER A 51 -7.72 37.48 6.98
N ASN A 52 -6.89 36.83 6.16
CA ASN A 52 -7.21 35.47 5.68
C ASN A 52 -6.91 34.50 6.83
N ILE A 53 -7.81 34.47 7.80
CA ILE A 53 -8.01 33.35 8.70
C ILE A 53 -9.00 32.44 7.96
N PRO A 54 -8.72 31.14 7.74
CA PRO A 54 -9.72 30.26 7.16
C PRO A 54 -10.94 30.24 8.09
N ASP A 55 -12.14 30.51 7.55
CA ASP A 55 -13.39 30.54 8.30
C ASP A 55 -13.55 29.25 9.14
N GLU A 56 -13.77 29.42 10.46
CA GLU A 56 -13.99 28.34 11.44
C GLU A 56 -15.11 27.36 11.02
N GLU A 57 -16.03 27.78 10.15
CA GLU A 57 -17.07 26.91 9.60
C GLU A 57 -16.55 25.79 8.68
N GLN A 58 -15.40 25.96 7.99
CA GLN A 58 -14.83 24.89 7.14
C GLN A 58 -14.03 23.84 7.91
N LEU A 59 -13.66 24.12 9.17
CA LEU A 59 -13.02 23.14 10.04
C LEU A 59 -14.05 22.17 10.65
N SER A 60 -15.33 22.57 10.66
CA SER A 60 -16.44 21.81 11.25
C SER A 60 -16.92 20.61 10.42
N SER A 61 -16.48 20.46 9.16
CA SER A 61 -16.95 19.41 8.25
C SER A 61 -15.97 18.25 8.03
N MET A 62 -14.83 18.23 8.71
CA MET A 62 -13.85 17.14 8.57
C MET A 62 -14.20 15.99 9.51
N THR A 63 -14.79 14.93 8.97
CA THR A 63 -15.20 13.77 9.74
C THR A 63 -14.05 12.77 9.98
N SER A 64 -12.96 12.87 9.20
CA SER A 64 -11.81 11.99 9.30
C SER A 64 -10.49 12.64 8.84
N ILE A 65 -9.37 12.01 9.21
CA ILE A 65 -8.03 12.36 8.67
C ILE A 65 -8.01 12.23 7.14
N TYR A 66 -8.75 11.28 6.57
CA TYR A 66 -8.80 11.06 5.11
C TYR A 66 -9.41 12.25 4.37
N ASP A 67 -10.49 12.84 4.91
CA ASP A 67 -11.07 14.09 4.37
C ASP A 67 -10.05 15.23 4.41
N GLY A 68 -9.28 15.30 5.50
CA GLY A 68 -8.10 16.14 5.69
C GLY A 68 -7.11 16.06 4.52
N LEU A 69 -6.58 14.86 4.30
CA LEU A 69 -5.59 14.59 3.26
C LEU A 69 -6.15 14.84 1.86
N LYS A 70 -7.39 14.45 1.60
CA LYS A 70 -8.08 14.68 0.32
C LYS A 70 -8.18 16.17 -0.01
N ARG A 71 -8.58 17.00 0.96
CA ARG A 71 -8.63 18.46 0.79
C ARG A 71 -7.24 19.03 0.46
N LEU A 72 -6.21 18.62 1.21
CA LEU A 72 -4.84 19.06 0.99
C LEU A 72 -4.32 18.63 -0.39
N TYR A 73 -4.66 17.42 -0.82
CA TYR A 73 -4.31 16.92 -2.16
C TYR A 73 -4.88 17.82 -3.25
N GLU A 74 -6.20 18.02 -3.26
CA GLU A 74 -6.89 18.80 -4.29
C GLU A 74 -6.42 20.25 -4.33
N GLN A 75 -6.20 20.87 -3.17
CA GLN A 75 -5.87 22.29 -3.07
C GLN A 75 -4.39 22.59 -3.33
N LYS A 76 -3.47 21.73 -2.86
CA LYS A 76 -2.03 22.06 -2.80
C LYS A 76 -1.15 21.14 -3.65
N LEU A 77 -1.41 19.83 -3.66
CA LEU A 77 -0.52 18.88 -4.34
C LEU A 77 -0.90 18.61 -5.81
N LYS A 78 -2.18 18.33 -6.08
CA LYS A 78 -2.68 18.02 -7.43
C LYS A 78 -2.38 19.11 -8.47
N PRO A 79 -2.49 20.43 -8.17
CA PRO A 79 -2.10 21.46 -9.13
C PRO A 79 -0.61 21.39 -9.52
N LEU A 80 0.26 21.02 -8.57
CA LEU A 80 1.69 20.83 -8.84
C LEU A 80 1.90 19.61 -9.73
N GLU A 81 1.29 18.47 -9.39
CA GLU A 81 1.40 17.23 -10.16
C GLU A 81 0.99 17.43 -11.63
N LEU A 82 -0.15 18.08 -11.87
CA LEU A 82 -0.65 18.33 -13.23
C LEU A 82 0.22 19.34 -13.99
N THR A 83 0.69 20.40 -13.34
CA THR A 83 1.50 21.44 -14.00
C THR A 83 2.82 20.90 -14.53
N TYR A 84 3.44 19.97 -13.79
CA TYR A 84 4.74 19.37 -14.15
C TYR A 84 4.61 17.93 -14.65
N GLN A 85 3.40 17.47 -15.00
CA GLN A 85 3.15 16.17 -15.62
C GLN A 85 3.65 14.97 -14.80
N PHE A 86 3.56 15.05 -13.46
CA PHE A 86 4.02 14.00 -12.55
C PHE A 86 3.35 12.63 -12.83
N ASN A 87 2.12 12.66 -13.31
CA ASN A 87 1.35 11.45 -13.63
C ASN A 87 1.94 10.59 -14.74
N ASP A 88 2.72 11.18 -15.65
CA ASP A 88 3.30 10.45 -16.76
C ASP A 88 4.66 9.83 -16.40
N PHE A 89 5.37 10.43 -15.43
CA PHE A 89 6.71 9.98 -15.03
C PHE A 89 6.68 8.99 -13.86
N ALA A 90 5.79 9.20 -12.90
CA ALA A 90 5.86 8.50 -11.61
C ALA A 90 4.57 7.76 -11.25
N SER A 91 3.44 8.46 -11.08
CA SER A 91 2.22 7.80 -10.62
C SER A 91 0.95 8.55 -11.00
N PRO A 92 -0.15 7.86 -11.38
CA PRO A 92 -1.40 8.49 -11.75
C PRO A 92 -1.95 9.44 -10.68
N VAL A 93 -2.76 10.41 -11.13
CA VAL A 93 -3.51 11.34 -10.25
C VAL A 93 -4.39 10.53 -9.29
N LEU A 94 -4.39 10.90 -8.01
CA LEU A 94 -5.23 10.24 -7.01
C LEU A 94 -6.69 10.65 -7.21
N SER A 95 -7.56 9.67 -7.03
CA SER A 95 -9.01 9.84 -6.97
C SER A 95 -9.50 9.80 -5.53
N ASP A 96 -10.72 10.26 -5.29
CA ASP A 96 -11.39 10.17 -4.00
C ASP A 96 -11.36 8.75 -3.43
N SER A 97 -11.65 7.75 -4.28
CA SER A 97 -11.63 6.34 -3.92
C SER A 97 -10.27 5.82 -3.44
N ASP A 98 -9.17 6.50 -3.79
CA ASP A 98 -7.84 6.14 -3.30
C ASP A 98 -7.64 6.48 -1.83
N PHE A 99 -8.30 7.54 -1.35
CA PHE A 99 -8.28 7.94 0.06
C PHE A 99 -9.21 7.06 0.90
N ASP A 100 -10.37 6.70 0.33
CA ASP A 100 -11.40 5.89 1.00
C ASP A 100 -11.09 4.37 0.93
N ALA A 101 -10.07 3.98 0.16
CA ALA A 101 -9.70 2.59 -0.02
C ALA A 101 -9.29 1.93 1.31
N LYS A 102 -9.93 0.80 1.60
CA LYS A 102 -9.52 -0.10 2.69
C LYS A 102 -8.06 -0.55 2.51
N PRO A 103 -7.36 -0.86 3.61
CA PRO A 103 -6.00 -1.34 3.53
C PRO A 103 -5.88 -2.60 2.69
N MET A 104 -4.85 -2.68 1.87
CA MET A 104 -4.65 -3.80 0.93
C MET A 104 -3.49 -4.70 1.36
N VAL A 105 -3.73 -6.02 1.34
CA VAL A 105 -2.69 -7.03 1.57
C VAL A 105 -2.47 -7.81 0.28
N MET A 106 -1.30 -7.63 -0.33
CA MET A 106 -0.93 -8.33 -1.56
C MET A 106 -0.16 -9.60 -1.27
N LEU A 107 -0.58 -10.72 -1.88
CA LEU A 107 0.15 -11.97 -1.84
C LEU A 107 0.92 -12.14 -3.15
N LEU A 108 2.24 -12.27 -3.07
CA LEU A 108 3.12 -12.43 -4.21
C LEU A 108 4.04 -13.64 -4.00
N GLY A 109 4.32 -14.37 -5.07
CA GLY A 109 5.21 -15.53 -5.02
C GLY A 109 5.12 -16.38 -6.27
N GLN A 110 6.05 -17.31 -6.41
CA GLN A 110 6.11 -18.22 -7.56
C GLN A 110 4.87 -19.11 -7.67
N TYR A 111 4.76 -19.79 -8.79
CA TYR A 111 3.71 -20.77 -9.01
C TYR A 111 3.70 -21.87 -7.94
N SER A 112 2.51 -22.27 -7.47
CA SER A 112 2.30 -23.33 -6.48
C SER A 112 2.86 -23.06 -5.05
N THR A 113 3.24 -21.82 -4.69
CA THR A 113 3.66 -21.47 -3.31
C THR A 113 2.52 -21.41 -2.28
N GLY A 114 1.26 -21.48 -2.75
CA GLY A 114 0.08 -21.58 -1.89
C GLY A 114 -0.61 -20.25 -1.57
N LYS A 115 -0.50 -19.22 -2.41
CA LYS A 115 -1.19 -17.91 -2.24
C LYS A 115 -2.70 -18.05 -2.05
N THR A 116 -3.39 -18.67 -3.02
CA THR A 116 -4.84 -18.90 -2.96
C THR A 116 -5.24 -19.76 -1.76
N THR A 117 -4.44 -20.78 -1.43
CA THR A 117 -4.65 -21.63 -0.25
C THR A 117 -4.49 -20.83 1.05
N PHE A 118 -3.50 -19.95 1.12
CA PHE A 118 -3.27 -19.07 2.26
C PHE A 118 -4.47 -18.14 2.47
N ILE A 119 -5.01 -17.55 1.41
CA ILE A 119 -6.19 -16.67 1.51
C ILE A 119 -7.40 -17.47 1.99
N LYS A 120 -7.65 -18.65 1.40
CA LYS A 120 -8.72 -19.55 1.86
C LYS A 120 -8.55 -19.88 3.34
N HIS A 121 -7.34 -20.18 3.77
CA HIS A 121 -7.03 -20.50 5.16
C HIS A 121 -7.24 -19.30 6.10
N LEU A 122 -6.94 -18.08 5.65
CA LEU A 122 -7.15 -16.84 6.40
C LEU A 122 -8.65 -16.52 6.53
N LEU A 123 -9.41 -16.67 5.44
CA LEU A 123 -10.85 -16.44 5.40
C LEU A 123 -11.66 -17.60 6.01
N LYS A 124 -11.05 -18.77 6.22
CA LYS A 124 -11.73 -20.03 6.60
C LYS A 124 -12.83 -20.46 5.61
N THR A 125 -12.83 -19.88 4.42
CA THR A 125 -13.75 -20.18 3.33
C THR A 125 -13.09 -19.83 1.99
N ALA A 126 -13.56 -20.42 0.90
CA ALA A 126 -13.12 -20.06 -0.44
C ALA A 126 -13.83 -18.78 -0.90
N TYR A 127 -13.12 -17.91 -1.61
CA TYR A 127 -13.72 -16.75 -2.26
C TYR A 127 -14.24 -17.12 -3.67
N PRO A 128 -15.25 -16.40 -4.20
CA PRO A 128 -15.76 -16.63 -5.56
C PRO A 128 -14.67 -16.60 -6.64
N GLY A 129 -14.54 -17.69 -7.39
CA GLY A 129 -13.52 -17.81 -8.45
C GLY A 129 -12.17 -18.35 -7.98
N ALA A 130 -12.01 -18.65 -6.69
CA ALA A 130 -10.82 -19.34 -6.19
C ALA A 130 -10.67 -20.71 -6.85
N HIS A 131 -9.51 -20.97 -7.45
CA HIS A 131 -9.15 -22.27 -8.01
C HIS A 131 -7.79 -22.72 -7.48
N VAL A 132 -7.78 -23.84 -6.75
CA VAL A 132 -6.56 -24.44 -6.19
C VAL A 132 -6.31 -25.77 -6.90
N GLY A 133 -5.15 -25.88 -7.54
CA GLY A 133 -4.73 -27.09 -8.25
C GLY A 133 -3.22 -27.11 -8.49
N PRO A 134 -2.67 -28.27 -8.92
CA PRO A 134 -1.24 -28.45 -9.15
C PRO A 134 -0.72 -27.84 -10.47
N GLU A 135 -1.62 -27.51 -11.40
CA GLU A 135 -1.35 -26.81 -12.68
C GLU A 135 -1.63 -25.31 -12.57
N PRO A 136 -1.00 -24.40 -13.35
CA PRO A 136 -1.23 -22.95 -13.34
C PRO A 136 -2.70 -22.50 -13.18
N THR A 137 -3.19 -22.43 -11.94
CA THR A 137 -4.63 -22.27 -11.66
C THR A 137 -5.06 -20.82 -11.55
N THR A 138 -4.18 -19.97 -11.03
CA THR A 138 -4.43 -18.52 -10.89
C THR A 138 -3.61 -17.79 -11.96
N ASP A 139 -4.26 -17.46 -13.07
CA ASP A 139 -3.70 -16.66 -14.17
C ASP A 139 -4.16 -15.19 -14.13
N ARG A 140 -4.92 -14.81 -13.09
CA ARG A 140 -5.55 -13.51 -12.91
C ARG A 140 -5.07 -12.80 -11.65
N PHE A 141 -5.04 -11.48 -11.71
CA PHE A 141 -5.03 -10.65 -10.51
C PHE A 141 -6.45 -10.62 -9.96
N ILE A 142 -6.63 -11.04 -8.71
CA ILE A 142 -7.93 -11.10 -8.05
C ILE A 142 -7.91 -10.19 -6.83
N VAL A 143 -8.70 -9.12 -6.90
CA VAL A 143 -9.03 -8.29 -5.74
C VAL A 143 -10.15 -8.96 -4.97
N ILE A 144 -9.95 -9.26 -3.70
CA ILE A 144 -10.93 -9.92 -2.84
C ILE A 144 -11.37 -8.90 -1.79
N MET A 145 -12.62 -8.48 -1.86
CA MET A 145 -13.16 -7.41 -1.03
C MET A 145 -14.55 -7.73 -0.50
N SER A 146 -14.99 -6.98 0.52
CA SER A 146 -16.33 -7.13 1.05
C SER A 146 -17.38 -6.66 0.04
N GLY A 147 -18.48 -7.40 -0.04
CA GLY A 147 -19.67 -7.03 -0.79
C GLY A 147 -20.91 -7.71 -0.20
N PRO A 148 -22.11 -7.27 -0.59
CA PRO A 148 -23.35 -7.82 -0.03
C PRO A 148 -23.58 -9.28 -0.43
N ASP A 149 -23.10 -9.67 -1.61
CA ASP A 149 -23.32 -10.98 -2.21
C ASP A 149 -22.00 -11.56 -2.74
N GLU A 150 -21.94 -12.89 -2.80
CA GLU A 150 -20.86 -13.61 -3.46
C GLU A 150 -20.92 -13.45 -4.98
N ARG A 151 -19.98 -12.71 -5.56
CA ARG A 151 -19.93 -12.48 -7.01
C ARG A 151 -18.54 -12.20 -7.54
N ARG A 152 -18.38 -12.45 -8.84
CA ARG A 152 -17.18 -12.11 -9.62
C ARG A 152 -17.50 -10.97 -10.58
N ILE A 153 -16.67 -9.93 -10.55
CA ILE A 153 -16.79 -8.74 -11.38
C ILE A 153 -15.57 -8.68 -12.31
N PRO A 154 -15.76 -8.71 -13.64
CA PRO A 154 -14.66 -8.61 -14.59
C PRO A 154 -13.87 -7.30 -14.48
N GLY A 155 -12.57 -7.35 -14.76
CA GLY A 155 -11.64 -6.22 -14.69
C GLY A 155 -12.10 -4.99 -15.49
N ASN A 156 -12.61 -5.21 -16.71
CA ASN A 156 -13.16 -4.13 -17.54
C ASN A 156 -14.28 -3.35 -16.82
N THR A 157 -15.15 -4.05 -16.09
CA THR A 157 -16.28 -3.44 -15.38
C THR A 157 -15.83 -2.69 -14.13
N ILE A 158 -14.94 -3.27 -13.33
CA ILE A 158 -14.51 -2.61 -12.09
C ILE A 158 -13.58 -1.42 -12.35
N SER A 159 -12.82 -1.45 -13.46
CA SER A 159 -11.92 -0.34 -13.83
C SER A 159 -12.63 0.96 -14.24
N VAL A 160 -13.95 0.93 -14.46
CA VAL A 160 -14.76 2.12 -14.81
C VAL A 160 -15.66 2.60 -13.67
N GLN A 161 -15.69 1.87 -12.54
CA GLN A 161 -16.46 2.26 -11.35
C GLN A 161 -15.74 3.38 -10.60
N GLU A 162 -16.43 4.51 -10.36
CA GLU A 162 -15.85 5.69 -9.71
C GLU A 162 -15.66 5.50 -8.20
N ASP A 163 -16.46 4.63 -7.58
CA ASP A 163 -16.40 4.28 -6.16
C ASP A 163 -15.29 3.25 -5.85
N MET A 164 -14.48 2.87 -6.84
CA MET A 164 -13.46 1.84 -6.72
C MET A 164 -12.06 2.35 -7.09
N PRO A 165 -11.01 2.03 -6.31
CA PRO A 165 -9.64 2.56 -6.51
C PRO A 165 -8.87 1.90 -7.65
N TYR A 166 -9.55 1.32 -8.65
CA TYR A 166 -8.97 0.49 -9.71
C TYR A 166 -8.98 1.15 -11.09
N LYS A 167 -9.46 2.38 -11.21
CA LYS A 167 -9.48 3.13 -12.49
C LYS A 167 -8.11 3.27 -13.14
N GLY A 168 -7.07 3.44 -12.33
CA GLY A 168 -5.68 3.53 -12.82
C GLY A 168 -5.21 2.29 -13.59
N LEU A 169 -5.81 1.12 -13.37
CA LEU A 169 -5.43 -0.12 -14.06
C LEU A 169 -5.78 -0.12 -15.56
N THR A 170 -6.63 0.81 -16.01
CA THR A 170 -6.96 0.95 -17.44
C THR A 170 -5.73 1.24 -18.31
N MET A 171 -4.66 1.82 -17.74
CA MET A 171 -3.41 2.10 -18.45
C MET A 171 -2.71 0.83 -18.97
N PHE A 172 -2.93 -0.32 -18.34
CA PHE A 172 -2.34 -1.61 -18.75
C PHE A 172 -3.12 -2.29 -19.90
N GLY A 173 -4.20 -1.65 -20.37
CA GLY A 173 -4.93 -2.05 -21.56
C GLY A 173 -5.85 -3.27 -21.38
N SER A 174 -6.60 -3.57 -22.45
CA SER A 174 -7.63 -4.62 -22.46
C SER A 174 -7.07 -6.02 -22.21
N ALA A 175 -5.84 -6.28 -22.65
CA ALA A 175 -5.15 -7.54 -22.42
C ALA A 175 -5.01 -7.85 -20.93
N PHE A 176 -4.56 -6.87 -20.14
CA PHE A 176 -4.50 -6.98 -18.68
C PHE A 176 -5.90 -7.04 -18.06
N LEU A 177 -6.81 -6.14 -18.44
CA LEU A 177 -8.15 -6.08 -17.83
C LEU A 177 -8.95 -7.39 -18.01
N SER A 178 -8.65 -8.17 -19.07
CA SER A 178 -9.21 -9.51 -19.26
C SER A 178 -8.69 -10.55 -18.25
N LYS A 179 -7.52 -10.29 -17.64
CA LYS A 179 -6.83 -11.06 -16.61
C LYS A 179 -6.91 -10.40 -15.23
N PHE A 180 -7.78 -9.40 -15.06
CA PHE A 180 -8.08 -8.77 -13.78
C PHE A 180 -9.51 -9.08 -13.38
N GLU A 181 -9.74 -9.32 -12.09
CA GLU A 181 -11.05 -9.66 -11.55
C GLU A 181 -11.20 -9.13 -10.13
N CYS A 182 -12.43 -8.80 -9.76
CA CYS A 182 -12.81 -8.55 -8.38
C CYS A 182 -13.77 -9.62 -7.90
N SER A 183 -13.41 -10.27 -6.81
CA SER A 183 -14.23 -11.24 -6.08
C SER A 183 -14.80 -10.56 -4.84
N GLN A 184 -16.13 -10.42 -4.80
CA GLN A 184 -16.84 -9.86 -3.67
C GLN A 184 -17.52 -10.96 -2.86
N MET A 185 -17.50 -10.83 -1.53
CA MET A 185 -18.25 -11.69 -0.63
C MET A 185 -18.47 -11.02 0.74
N PRO A 186 -19.57 -11.33 1.43
CA PRO A 186 -19.77 -10.87 2.81
C PRO A 186 -18.82 -11.62 3.74
N HIS A 187 -17.87 -10.91 4.35
CA HIS A 187 -16.93 -11.52 5.29
C HIS A 187 -16.38 -10.49 6.29
N PRO A 188 -16.38 -10.76 7.61
CA PRO A 188 -15.95 -9.79 8.63
C PRO A 188 -14.52 -9.27 8.43
N LEU A 189 -13.57 -10.13 8.02
CA LEU A 189 -12.21 -9.67 7.72
C LEU A 189 -12.17 -8.67 6.55
N LEU A 190 -13.01 -8.89 5.52
CA LEU A 190 -13.02 -8.06 4.32
C LEU A 190 -13.76 -6.72 4.54
N GLU A 191 -14.48 -6.59 5.66
CA GLU A 191 -15.00 -5.30 6.11
C GLU A 191 -13.87 -4.34 6.49
N HIS A 192 -12.72 -4.86 6.91
CA HIS A 192 -11.60 -4.07 7.41
C HIS A 192 -10.38 -4.03 6.47
N MET A 193 -10.27 -4.93 5.49
CA MET A 193 -9.16 -4.95 4.54
C MET A 193 -9.57 -5.59 3.20
N THR A 194 -8.74 -5.40 2.19
CA THR A 194 -8.83 -6.03 0.87
C THR A 194 -7.63 -6.96 0.69
N LEU A 195 -7.84 -8.16 0.15
CA LEU A 195 -6.76 -9.10 -0.17
C LEU A 195 -6.53 -9.11 -1.68
N ILE A 196 -5.28 -9.15 -2.12
CA ILE A 196 -4.91 -9.26 -3.53
C ILE A 196 -4.22 -10.59 -3.76
N ASP A 197 -4.89 -11.50 -4.49
CA ASP A 197 -4.27 -12.73 -4.98
C ASP A 197 -3.63 -12.45 -6.35
N THR A 198 -2.32 -12.62 -6.44
CA THR A 198 -1.58 -12.39 -7.69
C THR A 198 -1.37 -13.71 -8.45
N PRO A 199 -1.25 -13.67 -9.79
CA PRO A 199 -0.80 -14.83 -10.55
C PRO A 199 0.56 -15.34 -10.05
N GLY A 200 0.78 -16.65 -10.13
CA GLY A 200 2.10 -17.22 -9.84
C GLY A 200 3.17 -16.66 -10.77
N VAL A 201 4.27 -16.17 -10.20
CA VAL A 201 5.45 -15.79 -11.01
C VAL A 201 6.02 -17.06 -11.65
N LEU A 202 6.28 -17.00 -12.94
CA LEU A 202 6.69 -18.15 -13.74
C LEU A 202 8.20 -18.35 -13.61
N SER A 203 8.64 -19.60 -13.75
CA SER A 203 10.05 -19.97 -13.69
C SER A 203 10.54 -20.27 -15.11
N GLY A 204 11.06 -19.24 -15.80
CA GLY A 204 11.77 -19.40 -17.08
C GLY A 204 11.30 -18.48 -18.22
N GLU A 205 12.22 -18.13 -19.13
CA GLU A 205 11.99 -17.15 -20.21
C GLU A 205 10.89 -17.54 -21.20
N LYS A 206 10.68 -18.83 -21.48
CA LYS A 206 9.68 -19.29 -22.46
C LYS A 206 8.24 -18.97 -22.05
N GLN A 207 7.98 -18.84 -20.75
CA GLN A 207 6.67 -18.53 -20.20
C GLN A 207 6.42 -17.01 -20.08
N ARG A 208 7.46 -16.16 -20.19
CA ARG A 208 7.27 -14.70 -20.29
C ARG A 208 6.57 -14.28 -21.57
N ILE A 209 6.84 -15.00 -22.66
CA ILE A 209 6.30 -14.70 -24.00
C ILE A 209 4.77 -14.90 -24.03
N GLU A 210 4.18 -15.63 -23.08
CA GLU A 210 2.72 -15.82 -23.01
C GLU A 210 1.97 -14.67 -22.33
N ARG A 211 2.61 -13.79 -21.53
CA ARG A 211 1.88 -12.66 -20.93
C ARG A 211 1.77 -11.53 -21.93
N SER A 212 0.55 -11.27 -22.38
CA SER A 212 0.20 -10.17 -23.27
C SER A 212 0.11 -8.80 -22.56
N TYR A 213 0.66 -8.67 -21.35
CA TYR A 213 0.62 -7.45 -20.54
C TYR A 213 1.86 -7.34 -19.65
N ASP A 214 2.16 -6.12 -19.22
CA ASP A 214 3.27 -5.84 -18.30
C ASP A 214 2.95 -6.31 -16.87
N PHE A 215 3.37 -7.53 -16.55
CA PHE A 215 3.17 -8.11 -15.22
C PHE A 215 3.94 -7.35 -14.11
N THR A 216 5.13 -6.85 -14.42
CA THR A 216 5.97 -6.15 -13.45
C THR A 216 5.36 -4.80 -13.11
N GLY A 217 4.96 -4.01 -14.12
CA GLY A 217 4.28 -2.74 -13.91
C GLY A 217 2.96 -2.88 -13.14
N VAL A 218 2.14 -3.88 -13.45
CA VAL A 218 0.91 -4.16 -12.69
C VAL A 218 1.23 -4.53 -11.23
N THR A 219 2.25 -5.36 -11.00
CA THR A 219 2.63 -5.76 -9.64
C THR A 219 3.14 -4.57 -8.84
N SER A 220 3.96 -3.71 -9.45
CA SER A 220 4.44 -2.46 -8.85
C SER A 220 3.27 -1.52 -8.53
N TRP A 221 2.27 -1.41 -9.42
CA TRP A 221 1.07 -0.62 -9.18
C TRP A 221 0.28 -1.10 -7.94
N PHE A 222 0.10 -2.41 -7.79
CA PHE A 222 -0.55 -2.96 -6.59
C PHE A 222 0.32 -2.82 -5.35
N ALA A 223 1.65 -2.97 -5.48
CA ALA A 223 2.59 -2.78 -4.37
C ALA A 223 2.52 -1.36 -3.80
N ALA A 224 2.44 -0.35 -4.67
CA ALA A 224 2.31 1.05 -4.28
C ALA A 224 1.03 1.31 -3.47
N LYS A 225 -0.08 0.62 -3.80
CA LYS A 225 -1.36 0.73 -3.09
C LYS A 225 -1.51 -0.22 -1.90
N SER A 226 -0.62 -1.18 -1.76
CA SER A 226 -0.65 -2.16 -0.68
C SER A 226 -0.09 -1.57 0.61
N ASP A 227 -0.69 -1.98 1.73
CA ASP A 227 -0.21 -1.70 3.08
C ASP A 227 0.72 -2.80 3.59
N LEU A 228 0.59 -4.01 3.04
CA LEU A 228 1.45 -5.15 3.35
C LEU A 228 1.60 -6.05 2.11
N ILE A 229 2.81 -6.52 1.88
CA ILE A 229 3.15 -7.44 0.79
C ILE A 229 3.69 -8.74 1.39
N LEU A 230 2.93 -9.82 1.27
CA LEU A 230 3.36 -11.17 1.64
C LEU A 230 4.12 -11.80 0.48
N LEU A 231 5.43 -12.01 0.65
CA LEU A 231 6.27 -12.78 -0.27
C LEU A 231 6.29 -14.26 0.14
N LEU A 232 5.56 -15.11 -0.58
CA LEU A 232 5.41 -16.54 -0.28
C LEU A 232 6.46 -17.39 -0.99
N PHE A 233 7.12 -18.26 -0.21
CA PHE A 233 8.09 -19.26 -0.66
C PHE A 233 7.66 -20.67 -0.27
N ASP A 234 8.05 -21.64 -1.09
CA ASP A 234 7.88 -23.08 -0.85
C ASP A 234 9.27 -23.71 -0.60
N PRO A 235 9.48 -24.51 0.47
CA PRO A 235 10.75 -25.14 0.81
C PRO A 235 11.31 -26.01 -0.32
N HIS A 236 10.44 -26.58 -1.16
CA HIS A 236 10.84 -27.41 -2.30
C HIS A 236 11.16 -26.60 -3.56
N LYS A 237 10.85 -25.30 -3.59
CA LYS A 237 11.03 -24.41 -4.76
C LYS A 237 11.58 -23.05 -4.33
N LEU A 238 12.79 -23.06 -3.78
CA LEU A 238 13.46 -21.85 -3.28
C LEU A 238 14.22 -21.08 -4.35
N ASP A 239 14.39 -21.65 -5.55
CA ASP A 239 15.07 -20.97 -6.63
C ASP A 239 14.32 -19.69 -7.01
N ILE A 240 14.91 -18.54 -6.71
CA ILE A 240 14.38 -17.24 -7.12
C ILE A 240 14.72 -17.07 -8.60
N SER A 241 13.74 -17.36 -9.47
CA SER A 241 13.90 -17.20 -10.92
C SER A 241 14.25 -15.74 -11.28
N ASP A 242 14.89 -15.52 -12.42
CA ASP A 242 15.23 -14.15 -12.84
C ASP A 242 13.99 -13.27 -13.09
N GLU A 243 12.84 -13.88 -13.37
CA GLU A 243 11.56 -13.18 -13.37
C GLU A 243 11.13 -12.78 -11.98
N PHE A 244 11.21 -13.69 -11.01
CA PHE A 244 10.84 -13.36 -9.65
C PHE A 244 11.78 -12.31 -9.03
N LYS A 245 13.08 -12.35 -9.35
CA LYS A 245 14.02 -11.27 -8.99
C LYS A 245 13.55 -9.92 -9.53
N ARG A 246 13.22 -9.82 -10.83
CA ARG A 246 12.73 -8.56 -11.43
C ARG A 246 11.46 -8.06 -10.76
N VAL A 247 10.52 -8.96 -10.46
CA VAL A 247 9.28 -8.60 -9.77
C VAL A 247 9.58 -8.10 -8.36
N ILE A 248 10.45 -8.78 -7.60
CA ILE A 248 10.85 -8.32 -6.25
C ILE A 248 11.58 -6.96 -6.36
N SER A 249 12.47 -6.78 -7.33
CA SER A 249 13.15 -5.50 -7.56
C SER A 249 12.17 -4.37 -7.90
N SER A 250 11.05 -4.66 -8.57
CA SER A 250 10.00 -3.65 -8.83
C SER A 250 9.21 -3.21 -7.58
N LEU A 251 9.46 -3.85 -6.42
CA LEU A 251 8.92 -3.47 -5.12
C LEU A 251 9.86 -2.51 -4.36
N GLN A 252 11.00 -2.14 -4.92
CA GLN A 252 11.98 -1.24 -4.29
C GLN A 252 11.30 0.06 -3.84
N GLY A 253 11.57 0.49 -2.61
CA GLY A 253 10.89 1.65 -2.00
C GLY A 253 9.61 1.28 -1.23
N HIS A 254 9.22 0.01 -1.25
CA HIS A 254 8.14 -0.57 -0.44
C HIS A 254 8.65 -1.70 0.47
N ASP A 255 9.96 -1.75 0.73
CA ASP A 255 10.62 -2.79 1.52
C ASP A 255 10.08 -2.90 2.95
N ASP A 256 9.65 -1.78 3.54
CA ASP A 256 9.06 -1.71 4.88
C ASP A 256 7.71 -2.47 4.99
N LYS A 257 7.01 -2.60 3.85
CA LYS A 257 5.73 -3.28 3.73
C LYS A 257 5.88 -4.78 3.50
N ILE A 258 7.09 -5.26 3.21
CA ILE A 258 7.35 -6.66 2.85
C ILE A 258 7.40 -7.54 4.11
N ARG A 259 6.71 -8.67 4.05
CA ARG A 259 6.80 -9.78 5.00
C ARG A 259 6.98 -11.07 4.21
N VAL A 260 7.93 -11.90 4.64
CA VAL A 260 8.23 -13.15 3.96
C VAL A 260 7.47 -14.26 4.64
N VAL A 261 6.90 -15.19 3.88
CA VAL A 261 6.23 -16.37 4.39
C VAL A 261 6.88 -17.61 3.78
N LEU A 262 7.56 -18.40 4.58
CA LEU A 262 8.03 -19.73 4.21
C LEU A 262 6.90 -20.72 4.51
N ASN A 263 6.05 -20.95 3.51
CA ASN A 263 4.86 -21.79 3.60
C ASN A 263 5.25 -23.28 3.52
N LYS A 264 4.31 -24.21 3.78
CA LYS A 264 4.51 -25.67 3.67
C LYS A 264 5.74 -26.20 4.41
N ALA A 265 6.16 -25.52 5.48
CA ALA A 265 7.35 -25.89 6.25
C ALA A 265 7.23 -27.26 6.93
N ASP A 266 6.00 -27.78 7.09
CA ASP A 266 5.71 -29.12 7.61
C ASP A 266 6.09 -30.25 6.66
N GLN A 267 6.44 -29.94 5.41
CA GLN A 267 6.82 -30.95 4.40
C GLN A 267 8.31 -31.32 4.44
N VAL A 268 9.11 -30.66 5.27
CA VAL A 268 10.56 -30.88 5.40
C VAL A 268 10.92 -31.10 6.86
N ASP A 269 12.00 -31.85 7.12
CA ASP A 269 12.49 -32.02 8.48
C ASP A 269 13.16 -30.74 9.03
N THR A 270 13.37 -30.68 10.35
CA THR A 270 13.95 -29.51 11.03
C THR A 270 15.33 -29.11 10.49
N GLN A 271 16.22 -30.06 10.17
CA GLN A 271 17.56 -29.74 9.69
C GLN A 271 17.52 -29.18 8.26
N GLN A 272 16.70 -29.78 7.41
CA GLN A 272 16.46 -29.31 6.05
C GLN A 272 15.83 -27.91 6.08
N LEU A 273 14.85 -27.67 6.96
CA LEU A 273 14.20 -26.37 7.14
C LEU A 273 15.21 -25.27 7.49
N MET A 274 16.17 -25.54 8.38
CA MET A 274 17.20 -24.55 8.74
C MET A 274 18.13 -24.21 7.57
N ARG A 275 18.49 -25.19 6.73
CA ARG A 275 19.30 -24.96 5.52
C ARG A 275 18.53 -24.14 4.49
N ILE A 276 17.25 -24.47 4.31
CA ILE A 276 16.31 -23.77 3.43
C ILE A 276 16.13 -22.31 3.87
N TYR A 277 15.92 -22.07 5.15
CA TYR A 277 15.82 -20.74 5.73
C TYR A 277 17.08 -19.92 5.47
N GLY A 278 18.26 -20.50 5.73
CA GLY A 278 19.54 -19.84 5.44
C GLY A 278 19.72 -19.48 3.97
N ALA A 279 19.37 -20.39 3.06
CA ALA A 279 19.44 -20.15 1.61
C ALA A 279 18.46 -19.07 1.14
N LEU A 280 17.25 -19.04 1.71
CA LEU A 280 16.23 -18.02 1.43
C LEU A 280 16.73 -16.64 1.86
N MET A 281 17.22 -16.51 3.09
CA MET A 281 17.72 -15.23 3.61
C MET A 281 18.92 -14.72 2.82
N TRP A 282 19.85 -15.61 2.45
CA TRP A 282 20.98 -15.27 1.59
C TRP A 282 20.52 -14.75 0.23
N SER A 283 19.50 -15.38 -0.37
CA SER A 283 18.98 -14.98 -1.67
C SER A 283 18.20 -13.67 -1.61
N LEU A 284 17.36 -13.49 -0.59
CA LEU A 284 16.62 -12.24 -0.36
C LEU A 284 17.55 -11.06 -0.10
N GLY A 285 18.62 -11.24 0.69
CA GLY A 285 19.60 -10.20 0.96
C GLY A 285 20.29 -9.67 -0.32
N LYS A 286 20.40 -10.50 -1.37
CA LYS A 286 20.93 -10.07 -2.66
C LYS A 286 19.91 -9.32 -3.52
N VAL A 287 18.62 -9.59 -3.35
CA VAL A 287 17.56 -9.11 -4.26
C VAL A 287 16.87 -7.86 -3.71
N LEU A 288 16.57 -7.82 -2.40
CA LEU A 288 15.91 -6.66 -1.78
C LEU A 288 16.86 -5.46 -1.63
N ASN A 289 18.17 -5.68 -1.64
CA ASN A 289 19.20 -4.62 -1.57
C ASN A 289 18.97 -3.59 -0.42
N THR A 290 18.38 -4.05 0.68
CA THR A 290 18.18 -3.26 1.90
C THR A 290 19.06 -3.82 3.03
N PRO A 291 19.66 -2.97 3.88
CA PRO A 291 20.37 -3.43 5.06
C PRO A 291 19.44 -4.06 6.11
N GLU A 292 18.12 -3.84 5.99
CA GLU A 292 17.14 -4.35 6.94
C GLU A 292 16.73 -5.79 6.63
N VAL A 293 16.70 -6.63 7.66
CA VAL A 293 16.33 -8.03 7.51
C VAL A 293 14.82 -8.18 7.55
N ALA A 294 14.22 -8.65 6.45
CA ALA A 294 12.78 -8.90 6.39
C ALA A 294 12.35 -10.00 7.40
N ARG A 295 11.22 -9.77 8.09
CA ARG A 295 10.60 -10.79 8.97
C ARG A 295 10.08 -11.96 8.12
N VAL A 296 10.50 -13.17 8.46
CA VAL A 296 10.06 -14.42 7.82
C VAL A 296 9.15 -15.19 8.75
N TYR A 297 7.91 -15.46 8.33
CA TYR A 297 6.99 -16.34 9.04
C TYR A 297 7.11 -17.77 8.52
N ILE A 298 7.36 -18.73 9.40
CA ILE A 298 7.59 -20.13 9.03
C ILE A 298 6.39 -20.98 9.46
N GLY A 299 5.76 -21.69 8.52
CA GLY A 299 4.65 -22.56 8.87
C GLY A 299 3.97 -23.23 7.68
N SER A 300 2.81 -23.81 7.95
CA SER A 300 1.94 -24.39 6.93
C SER A 300 0.56 -23.73 7.00
N PHE A 301 0.27 -22.88 6.03
CA PHE A 301 -0.92 -22.03 6.03
C PHE A 301 -2.02 -22.65 5.18
N ASN A 302 -2.52 -23.80 5.61
CA ASN A 302 -3.62 -24.53 4.99
C ASN A 302 -4.50 -25.19 6.07
N ASP A 303 -5.65 -25.73 5.66
CA ASP A 303 -6.60 -26.38 6.58
C ASP A 303 -6.35 -27.90 6.72
N GLY A 304 -5.28 -28.42 6.12
CA GLY A 304 -4.89 -29.82 6.22
C GLY A 304 -4.19 -30.14 7.55
N PRO A 305 -4.13 -31.44 7.92
CA PRO A 305 -3.38 -31.85 9.09
C PRO A 305 -1.87 -31.58 8.88
N LEU A 306 -1.20 -31.08 9.91
CA LEU A 306 0.25 -30.96 9.90
C LEU A 306 0.89 -32.34 9.78
N ASN A 307 1.96 -32.45 8.99
CA ASN A 307 2.76 -33.67 8.99
C ASN A 307 3.57 -33.75 10.29
N GLU A 308 2.96 -34.34 11.32
CA GLU A 308 3.54 -34.46 12.67
C GLU A 308 4.84 -35.25 12.67
N ALA A 309 4.98 -36.22 11.76
CA ALA A 309 6.18 -37.05 11.65
C ALA A 309 7.40 -36.27 11.16
N ALA A 310 7.22 -35.34 10.20
CA ALA A 310 8.29 -34.48 9.71
C ALA A 310 8.58 -33.29 10.64
N THR A 311 7.53 -32.74 11.25
CA THR A 311 7.59 -31.50 12.02
C THR A 311 8.14 -31.71 13.45
N GLY A 312 7.75 -32.82 14.09
CA GLY A 312 8.00 -33.07 15.51
C GLY A 312 7.35 -32.03 16.46
N PRO A 313 7.46 -32.21 17.78
CA PRO A 313 6.79 -31.34 18.77
C PRO A 313 7.29 -29.89 18.76
N MET A 314 8.60 -29.70 18.53
CA MET A 314 9.20 -28.37 18.50
C MET A 314 8.79 -27.57 17.25
N GLY A 315 8.64 -28.24 16.11
CA GLY A 315 8.17 -27.59 14.88
C GLY A 315 6.70 -27.16 14.97
N GLN A 316 5.86 -27.94 15.65
CA GLN A 316 4.44 -27.59 15.83
C GLN A 316 4.27 -26.32 16.66
N ASP A 317 4.98 -26.21 17.79
CA ASP A 317 4.97 -25.01 18.63
C ASP A 317 5.52 -23.79 17.87
N LEU A 318 6.60 -23.96 17.09
CA LEU A 318 7.14 -22.91 16.24
C LEU A 318 6.10 -22.44 15.21
N PHE A 319 5.52 -23.35 14.43
CA PHE A 319 4.56 -22.99 13.37
C PHE A 319 3.32 -22.29 13.94
N LEU A 320 2.82 -22.74 15.09
CA LEU A 320 1.69 -22.10 15.75
C LEU A 320 2.03 -20.68 16.21
N LYS A 321 3.22 -20.49 16.81
CA LYS A 321 3.69 -19.16 17.22
C LYS A 321 3.85 -18.22 16.03
N GLU A 322 4.52 -18.66 14.98
CA GLU A 322 4.74 -17.89 13.75
C GLU A 322 3.42 -17.53 13.05
N GLN A 323 2.44 -18.45 13.04
CA GLN A 323 1.10 -18.19 12.53
C GLN A 323 0.37 -17.15 13.37
N ASN A 324 0.45 -17.23 14.69
CA ASN A 324 -0.15 -16.24 15.59
C ASN A 324 0.48 -14.85 15.42
N ASP A 325 1.81 -14.79 15.27
CA ASP A 325 2.53 -13.53 14.99
C ASP A 325 2.09 -12.91 13.66
N LEU A 326 1.94 -13.73 12.60
CA LEU A 326 1.45 -13.24 11.30
C LEU A 326 0.01 -12.73 11.40
N LEU A 327 -0.86 -13.46 12.10
CA LEU A 327 -2.25 -13.03 12.33
C LEU A 327 -2.32 -11.74 13.15
N ALA A 328 -1.41 -11.54 14.11
CA ALA A 328 -1.31 -10.30 14.86
C ALA A 328 -0.90 -9.13 13.96
N ASP A 329 0.12 -9.30 13.11
CA ASP A 329 0.56 -8.27 12.16
C ASP A 329 -0.58 -7.90 11.19
N LEU A 330 -1.29 -8.89 10.63
CA LEU A 330 -2.45 -8.67 9.76
C LEU A 330 -3.58 -7.90 10.47
N LYS A 331 -3.87 -8.21 11.75
CA LYS A 331 -4.91 -7.52 12.54
C LYS A 331 -4.55 -6.07 12.86
N ASP A 332 -3.26 -5.74 12.89
CA ASP A 332 -2.80 -4.39 13.17
C ASP A 332 -2.75 -3.50 11.92
N ILE A 333 -2.87 -4.08 10.71
CA ILE A 333 -2.91 -3.31 9.46
C ILE A 333 -3.99 -2.23 9.48
N PRO A 334 -5.28 -2.52 9.77
CA PRO A 334 -6.31 -1.48 9.74
C PRO A 334 -6.09 -0.38 10.79
N LYS A 335 -5.51 -0.73 11.94
CA LYS A 335 -5.19 0.24 13.01
C LYS A 335 -4.07 1.20 12.58
N ASN A 336 -3.09 0.69 11.83
CA ASN A 336 -1.93 1.45 11.37
C ASN A 336 -2.13 2.11 10.00
N ALA A 337 -3.20 1.76 9.28
CA ALA A 337 -3.49 2.23 7.93
C ALA A 337 -3.52 3.76 7.83
N CYS A 338 -4.09 4.44 8.83
CA CYS A 338 -4.13 5.90 8.85
C CYS A 338 -2.72 6.51 8.86
N ASN A 339 -1.85 6.05 9.76
CA ASN A 339 -0.47 6.52 9.83
C ASN A 339 0.30 6.20 8.55
N ARG A 340 0.11 5.00 7.99
CA ARG A 340 0.71 4.61 6.70
C ARG A 340 0.24 5.51 5.57
N ARG A 341 -1.06 5.82 5.49
CA ARG A 341 -1.63 6.70 4.46
C ARG A 341 -1.02 8.09 4.51
N VAL A 342 -0.88 8.66 5.71
CA VAL A 342 -0.23 9.96 5.90
C VAL A 342 1.23 9.90 5.43
N ASN A 343 1.97 8.85 5.79
CA ASN A 343 3.36 8.68 5.36
C ASN A 343 3.49 8.58 3.84
N GLU A 344 2.65 7.78 3.17
CA GLU A 344 2.66 7.66 1.70
C GLU A 344 2.27 8.98 1.03
N PHE A 345 1.32 9.72 1.59
CA PHE A 345 0.97 11.06 1.12
C PHE A 345 2.15 12.04 1.21
N VAL A 346 2.89 12.01 2.33
CA VAL A 346 4.11 12.82 2.51
C VAL A 346 5.21 12.41 1.52
N LYS A 347 5.45 11.11 1.31
CA LYS A 347 6.42 10.61 0.32
C LYS A 347 6.05 11.11 -1.09
N ARG A 348 4.78 10.99 -1.49
CA ARG A 348 4.28 11.47 -2.78
C ARG A 348 4.46 12.98 -2.94
N ALA A 349 4.13 13.77 -1.92
CA ALA A 349 4.30 15.22 -1.94
C ALA A 349 5.77 15.64 -2.15
N ARG A 350 6.71 14.95 -1.49
CA ARG A 350 8.15 15.18 -1.70
C ARG A 350 8.59 14.79 -3.11
N ALA A 351 8.17 13.63 -3.59
CA ALA A 351 8.49 13.17 -4.94
C ALA A 351 7.97 14.15 -6.02
N ALA A 352 6.73 14.62 -5.90
CA ALA A 352 6.15 15.59 -6.82
C ALA A 352 6.87 16.95 -6.79
N LYS A 353 7.29 17.41 -5.60
CA LYS A 353 8.12 18.62 -5.45
C LYS A 353 9.46 18.47 -6.14
N ILE A 354 10.17 17.36 -5.93
CA ILE A 354 11.47 17.10 -6.56
C ILE A 354 11.32 16.99 -8.08
N HIS A 355 10.29 16.29 -8.55
CA HIS A 355 9.93 16.21 -9.97
C HIS A 355 9.73 17.60 -10.58
N ALA A 356 8.96 18.47 -9.93
CA ALA A 356 8.75 19.84 -10.39
C ALA A 356 10.06 20.65 -10.49
N LEU A 357 10.99 20.45 -9.54
CA LEU A 357 12.32 21.07 -9.58
C LEU A 357 13.18 20.54 -10.73
N ILE A 358 13.16 19.22 -10.97
CA ILE A 358 13.86 18.58 -12.09
C ILE A 358 13.34 19.13 -13.42
N ILE A 359 12.03 19.07 -13.66
CA ILE A 359 11.41 19.55 -14.90
C ILE A 359 11.71 21.03 -15.14
N SER A 360 11.62 21.85 -14.09
CA SER A 360 11.92 23.28 -14.16
C SER A 360 13.40 23.56 -14.46
N HIS A 361 14.32 22.76 -13.89
CA HIS A 361 15.75 22.85 -14.14
C HIS A 361 16.08 22.49 -15.60
N LEU A 362 15.55 21.38 -16.11
CA LEU A 362 15.70 21.00 -17.51
C LEU A 362 15.18 22.09 -18.45
N LYS A 363 14.02 22.69 -18.14
CA LYS A 363 13.48 23.82 -18.89
C LYS A 363 14.39 25.06 -18.86
N LYS A 364 15.07 25.31 -17.74
CA LYS A 364 15.99 26.45 -17.55
C LYS A 364 17.28 26.27 -18.37
N GLU A 365 17.77 25.04 -18.51
CA GLU A 365 18.98 24.72 -19.28
C GLU A 365 18.76 24.73 -20.80
N MET A 366 17.50 24.73 -21.28
CA MET A 366 17.21 24.78 -22.71
C MET A 366 17.57 26.12 -23.36
N PRO A 367 18.24 26.12 -24.53
CA PRO A 367 18.58 27.35 -25.24
C PRO A 367 17.33 27.98 -25.88
N VAL A 368 17.26 29.31 -25.88
CA VAL A 368 16.06 30.05 -26.34
C VAL A 368 15.88 30.01 -27.86
N LEU A 369 16.97 30.04 -28.64
CA LEU A 369 16.92 30.27 -30.10
C LEU A 369 17.40 29.07 -30.93
N ILE A 370 18.66 28.65 -30.79
CA ILE A 370 19.30 27.67 -31.68
C ILE A 370 19.86 26.51 -30.85
N GLY A 371 19.84 25.30 -31.42
CA GLY A 371 20.47 24.11 -30.82
C GLY A 371 19.58 23.33 -29.85
N LYS A 372 18.26 23.60 -29.81
CA LYS A 372 17.31 22.97 -28.89
C LYS A 372 17.35 21.43 -28.93
N ALA A 373 17.34 20.84 -30.12
CA ALA A 373 17.37 19.37 -30.27
C ALA A 373 18.65 18.77 -29.64
N LYS A 374 19.83 19.32 -29.99
CA LYS A 374 21.11 18.88 -29.45
C LYS A 374 21.23 19.11 -27.94
N ALA A 375 20.68 20.22 -27.44
CA ALA A 375 20.65 20.50 -26.01
C ALA A 375 19.76 19.51 -25.25
N GLN A 376 18.58 19.19 -25.78
CA GLN A 376 17.69 18.19 -25.20
C GLN A 376 18.35 16.80 -25.16
N GLU A 377 18.95 16.36 -26.27
CA GLU A 377 19.70 15.10 -26.32
C GLU A 377 20.81 15.07 -25.26
N SER A 378 21.60 16.14 -25.18
CA SER A 378 22.65 16.28 -24.17
C SER A 378 22.12 16.28 -22.72
N LEU A 379 20.96 16.88 -22.46
CA LEU A 379 20.35 16.90 -21.12
C LEU A 379 19.83 15.52 -20.72
N ILE A 380 19.24 14.77 -21.66
CA ILE A 380 18.76 13.41 -21.43
C ILE A 380 19.95 12.47 -21.18
N GLU A 381 20.98 12.51 -22.04
CA GLU A 381 22.19 11.68 -21.88
C GLU A 381 22.92 11.92 -20.55
N ASN A 382 22.91 13.17 -20.06
CA ASN A 382 23.61 13.57 -18.84
C ASN A 382 22.65 13.77 -17.65
N LEU A 383 21.48 13.12 -17.65
CA LEU A 383 20.44 13.35 -16.65
C LEU A 383 20.91 13.13 -15.20
N GLU A 384 21.79 12.15 -14.95
CA GLU A 384 22.37 11.91 -13.63
C GLU A 384 23.15 13.14 -13.10
N LEU A 385 23.86 13.83 -14.00
CA LEU A 385 24.57 15.07 -13.64
C LEU A 385 23.60 16.21 -13.38
N GLU A 386 22.52 16.31 -14.16
CA GLU A 386 21.47 17.30 -13.94
C GLU A 386 20.76 17.08 -12.59
N PHE A 387 20.46 15.83 -12.22
CA PHE A 387 19.92 15.50 -10.90
C PHE A 387 20.86 15.94 -9.79
N LYS A 388 22.18 15.69 -9.92
CA LYS A 388 23.19 16.16 -8.94
C LYS A 388 23.24 17.69 -8.83
N LYS A 389 22.98 18.44 -9.91
CA LYS A 389 22.89 19.91 -9.84
C LYS A 389 21.67 20.35 -9.01
N VAL A 390 20.49 19.81 -9.34
CA VAL A 390 19.23 20.08 -8.61
C VAL A 390 19.38 19.72 -7.13
N GLN A 391 20.01 18.57 -6.84
CA GLN A 391 20.28 18.10 -5.49
C GLN A 391 21.10 19.12 -4.68
N ARG A 392 22.18 19.66 -5.27
CA ARG A 392 23.05 20.64 -4.61
C ARG A 392 22.40 22.00 -4.46
N GLU A 393 21.69 22.47 -5.49
CA GLU A 393 21.02 23.78 -5.51
C GLU A 393 19.92 23.86 -4.44
N HIS A 394 19.19 22.77 -4.23
CA HIS A 394 18.04 22.72 -3.31
C HIS A 394 18.29 21.95 -2.01
N HIS A 395 19.51 21.47 -1.77
CA HIS A 395 19.90 20.70 -0.58
C HIS A 395 19.02 19.46 -0.32
N LEU A 396 18.79 18.68 -1.37
CA LEU A 396 17.90 17.51 -1.33
C LEU A 396 18.69 16.21 -1.04
N ALA A 397 18.00 15.23 -0.45
CA ALA A 397 18.58 13.91 -0.25
C ALA A 397 18.62 13.13 -1.57
N ALA A 398 19.71 12.40 -1.83
CA ALA A 398 19.85 11.61 -3.05
C ALA A 398 18.76 10.52 -3.17
N GLY A 399 18.34 9.93 -2.04
CA GLY A 399 17.33 8.87 -2.01
C GLY A 399 15.90 9.32 -2.33
N ASP A 400 15.64 10.62 -2.42
CA ASP A 400 14.32 11.14 -2.81
C ASP A 400 14.19 11.36 -4.34
N PHE A 401 15.29 11.18 -5.10
CA PHE A 401 15.27 11.32 -6.56
C PHE A 401 14.74 10.05 -7.24
N PRO A 402 14.06 10.19 -8.39
CA PRO A 402 13.59 9.06 -9.17
C PRO A 402 14.76 8.28 -9.80
N ASP A 403 14.48 7.07 -10.25
CA ASP A 403 15.41 6.28 -11.05
C ASP A 403 15.77 7.00 -12.35
N VAL A 404 17.07 7.09 -12.66
CA VAL A 404 17.56 7.90 -13.78
C VAL A 404 17.21 7.25 -15.11
N GLU A 405 17.33 5.92 -15.22
CA GLU A 405 17.10 5.19 -16.47
C GLU A 405 15.63 5.27 -16.86
N HIS A 406 14.72 4.98 -15.92
CA HIS A 406 13.28 5.12 -16.12
C HIS A 406 12.88 6.56 -16.47
N PHE A 407 13.46 7.56 -15.78
CA PHE A 407 13.16 8.95 -16.10
C PHE A 407 13.64 9.34 -17.50
N GLN A 408 14.81 8.86 -17.93
CA GLN A 408 15.33 9.08 -19.29
C GLN A 408 14.39 8.50 -20.34
N GLU A 409 13.92 7.26 -20.15
CA GLU A 409 13.01 6.58 -21.08
C GLU A 409 11.72 7.40 -21.29
N VAL A 410 11.07 7.83 -20.19
CA VAL A 410 9.86 8.65 -20.29
C VAL A 410 10.18 10.02 -20.91
N LEU A 411 11.29 10.66 -20.52
CA LEU A 411 11.66 12.00 -20.96
C LEU A 411 11.93 12.09 -22.47
N GLN A 412 12.31 10.98 -23.13
CA GLN A 412 12.52 10.93 -24.59
C GLN A 412 11.28 11.30 -25.39
N ASP A 413 10.09 11.01 -24.87
CA ASP A 413 8.82 11.30 -25.53
C ASP A 413 8.35 12.76 -25.36
N TYR A 414 9.10 13.57 -24.61
CA TYR A 414 8.76 14.95 -24.32
C TYR A 414 9.64 15.96 -25.06
N ASN A 415 9.09 17.14 -25.29
CA ASN A 415 9.86 18.31 -25.71
C ASN A 415 10.13 19.19 -24.49
N ILE A 416 11.38 19.23 -24.03
CA ILE A 416 11.78 19.96 -22.81
C ILE A 416 11.49 21.47 -22.96
N ASP A 417 11.53 22.01 -24.19
CA ASP A 417 11.18 23.42 -24.41
C ASP A 417 9.68 23.72 -24.21
N LYS A 418 8.81 22.72 -24.11
CA LYS A 418 7.39 22.92 -23.77
C LYS A 418 7.11 22.84 -22.28
N PHE A 419 8.08 22.46 -21.45
CA PHE A 419 7.88 22.41 -20.01
C PHE A 419 7.65 23.79 -19.40
N GLU A 420 6.91 23.75 -18.29
CA GLU A 420 6.65 24.92 -17.47
C GLU A 420 7.91 25.35 -16.71
N LYS A 421 8.08 26.67 -16.55
CA LYS A 421 9.10 27.21 -15.64
C LYS A 421 8.65 27.01 -14.19
N LEU A 422 9.60 27.04 -13.27
CA LEU A 422 9.30 26.94 -11.85
C LEU A 422 8.31 28.02 -11.41
N LYS A 423 7.25 27.59 -10.71
CA LYS A 423 6.21 28.43 -10.12
C LYS A 423 6.38 28.42 -8.59
N PRO A 424 7.09 29.41 -8.00
CA PRO A 424 7.44 29.38 -6.57
C PRO A 424 6.24 29.24 -5.64
N LYS A 425 5.09 29.84 -5.99
CA LYS A 425 3.85 29.74 -5.20
C LYS A 425 3.34 28.30 -5.02
N MET A 426 3.50 27.44 -6.03
CA MET A 426 3.07 26.04 -5.94
C MET A 426 4.01 25.23 -5.06
N ILE A 427 5.32 25.48 -5.14
CA ILE A 427 6.31 24.86 -4.25
C ILE A 427 6.06 25.29 -2.81
N GLN A 428 5.87 26.59 -2.58
CA GLN A 428 5.55 27.13 -1.26
C GLN A 428 4.27 26.51 -0.68
N ALA A 429 3.22 26.34 -1.48
CA ALA A 429 2.00 25.69 -1.02
C ALA A 429 2.26 24.25 -0.53
N VAL A 430 3.07 23.47 -1.25
CA VAL A 430 3.45 22.11 -0.83
C VAL A 430 4.36 22.13 0.40
N ASP A 431 5.28 23.10 0.51
CA ASP A 431 6.13 23.26 1.71
C ASP A 431 5.30 23.62 2.95
N GLU A 432 4.30 24.51 2.81
CA GLU A 432 3.34 24.83 3.87
C GLU A 432 2.50 23.61 4.26
N MET A 433 2.05 22.83 3.27
CA MET A 433 1.31 21.59 3.49
C MET A 433 2.11 20.58 4.33
N LEU A 434 3.39 20.38 3.96
CA LEU A 434 4.28 19.46 4.66
C LEU A 434 4.72 19.96 6.03
N GLY A 435 4.99 21.26 6.15
CA GLY A 435 5.56 21.87 7.36
C GLY A 435 4.54 22.24 8.43
N TYR A 436 3.30 22.53 8.03
CA TYR A 436 2.27 23.07 8.93
C TYR A 436 0.94 22.30 8.84
N ASP A 437 0.34 22.19 7.65
CA ASP A 437 -1.04 21.67 7.54
C ASP A 437 -1.15 20.19 7.96
N ILE A 438 -0.24 19.32 7.51
CA ILE A 438 -0.24 17.90 7.88
C ILE A 438 0.02 17.72 9.39
N PRO A 439 1.04 18.34 10.00
CA PRO A 439 1.22 18.31 11.45
C PRO A 439 0.00 18.80 12.25
N GLU A 440 -0.67 19.86 11.78
CA GLU A 440 -1.88 20.38 12.40
C GLU A 440 -3.05 19.40 12.28
N LEU A 441 -3.25 18.84 11.09
CA LEU A 441 -4.24 17.79 10.85
C LEU A 441 -4.05 16.62 11.83
N LEU A 442 -2.82 16.11 11.95
CA LEU A 442 -2.50 15.03 12.88
C LEU A 442 -2.73 15.40 14.34
N ARG A 443 -2.47 16.66 14.73
CA ARG A 443 -2.70 17.13 16.10
C ARG A 443 -4.19 17.14 16.43
N ASN A 444 -5.03 17.66 15.53
CA ASN A 444 -6.46 17.81 15.73
C ASN A 444 -7.18 16.46 15.85
N PHE A 445 -6.72 15.44 15.13
CA PHE A 445 -7.32 14.10 15.23
C PHE A 445 -6.77 13.25 16.37
N ARG A 446 -5.50 13.43 16.78
CA ARG A 446 -4.99 12.79 18.02
C ARG A 446 -5.66 13.31 19.29
N SER A 447 -6.20 14.52 19.28
CA SER A 447 -7.00 15.05 20.39
C SER A 447 -8.44 14.55 20.44
N LEU A 448 -8.94 13.91 19.38
CA LEU A 448 -10.30 13.34 19.31
C LEU A 448 -10.35 11.86 19.76
N ASP A 449 -9.20 11.17 19.77
CA ASP A 449 -9.06 9.76 20.19
C ASP A 449 -8.72 9.59 21.69
N ASN A 450 -8.58 10.70 22.45
CA ASN A 450 -8.46 10.73 23.93
C ASN A 450 -9.72 11.32 24.54
#